data_AF-F6I5P1-F1
#
_entry.id   AF-F6I5P1-F1
#
_cell.length_a   1.000
_cell.length_b   1.000
_cell.length_c   1.000
_cell.angle_alpha   90.00
_cell.angle_beta   90.00
_cell.angle_gamma   90.00
#
_symmetry.space_group_name_H-M   'P 1'
#
loop_
_entity.id
_entity.type
_entity.pdbx_description
1 polymer ?
#
loop_
_entity_poly.entity_id
_entity_poly.type
_entity_poly.pdbx_seq_one_letter_code
_entity_poly.pdbx_strand_id
1 'polypeptide(L)'
;MVYVEKSKKIEQVRKCTTAITVEKLSYCWQDLTMVWFFWTRLESMMFSKIQLGSVVDVDPMLQKIKKLLNYDKEGGWVVLSNGSFVFFNGHSSIVLLTFTEYNAWKDNVPPKSFDIACMDFHSKLHSDSRPCCSFEFPSKVGRIQEKIKCPECLYIMEKYITFGCCHDENTISALY
;
A
#
# COMPACT_ATOMS: atom_id res chain seq x y z
N MET A 1 12.45 -9.84 -6.93
CA MET A 1 11.17 -9.46 -6.29
C MET A 1 11.23 -9.92 -4.85
N VAL A 2 10.81 -9.08 -3.90
CA VAL A 2 10.77 -9.41 -2.47
C VAL A 2 9.31 -9.44 -2.03
N TYR A 3 8.88 -10.52 -1.40
CA TYR A 3 7.57 -10.60 -0.78
C TYR A 3 7.64 -10.16 0.69
N VAL A 4 6.75 -9.24 1.08
CA VAL A 4 6.58 -8.76 2.45
C VAL A 4 5.18 -9.19 2.92
N GLU A 5 5.13 -9.79 4.11
CA GLU A 5 3.92 -10.43 4.62
C GLU A 5 2.81 -9.43 5.02
N LYS A 6 1.57 -9.90 4.95
CA LYS A 6 0.37 -9.15 5.35
C LYS A 6 0.27 -9.05 6.87
N SER A 7 -0.20 -7.91 7.39
CA SER A 7 -0.35 -7.68 8.83
C SER A 7 -1.36 -8.59 9.56
N LYS A 8 -2.39 -9.13 8.85
CA LYS A 8 -3.59 -9.75 9.50
C LYS A 8 -3.98 -11.17 9.05
N LYS A 9 -3.22 -11.87 8.20
CA LYS A 9 -3.61 -13.22 7.68
C LYS A 9 -2.50 -14.27 7.72
N ILE A 10 -2.05 -14.60 8.93
CA ILE A 10 -0.88 -15.45 9.23
C ILE A 10 -0.89 -16.81 8.48
N GLU A 11 -2.02 -17.51 8.39
CA GLU A 11 -2.07 -18.83 7.73
C GLU A 11 -1.96 -18.76 6.19
N GLN A 12 -2.62 -17.79 5.55
CA GLN A 12 -2.52 -17.60 4.10
C GLN A 12 -1.10 -17.16 3.72
N VAL A 13 -0.53 -16.27 4.53
CA VAL A 13 0.84 -15.81 4.40
C VAL A 13 1.82 -17.00 4.47
N ARG A 14 1.70 -17.88 5.48
CA ARG A 14 2.56 -19.08 5.59
C ARG A 14 2.49 -20.00 4.38
N LYS A 15 1.30 -20.21 3.81
CA LYS A 15 1.13 -21.02 2.58
C LYS A 15 1.85 -20.40 1.40
N CYS A 16 1.71 -19.08 1.20
CA CYS A 16 2.41 -18.36 0.13
C CYS A 16 3.94 -18.37 0.32
N THR A 17 4.43 -18.09 1.52
CA THR A 17 5.86 -18.11 1.86
C THR A 17 6.47 -19.50 1.64
N THR A 18 5.73 -20.56 1.99
CA THR A 18 6.15 -21.95 1.74
C THR A 18 6.25 -22.24 0.24
N ALA A 19 5.22 -21.89 -0.54
CA ALA A 19 5.22 -22.09 -1.99
C ALA A 19 6.38 -21.34 -2.67
N ILE A 20 6.59 -20.06 -2.31
CA ILE A 20 7.69 -19.23 -2.85
C ILE A 20 9.05 -19.88 -2.58
N THR A 21 9.25 -20.40 -1.37
CA THR A 21 10.52 -21.01 -0.95
C THR A 21 10.75 -22.36 -1.61
N VAL A 22 9.72 -23.23 -1.65
CA VAL A 22 9.80 -24.58 -2.23
C VAL A 22 10.00 -24.52 -3.75
N GLU A 23 9.23 -23.67 -4.43
CA GLU A 23 9.27 -23.50 -5.88
C GLU A 23 10.41 -22.57 -6.35
N LYS A 24 11.18 -22.00 -5.40
CA LYS A 24 12.30 -21.07 -5.66
C LYS A 24 11.89 -19.88 -6.56
N LEU A 25 10.66 -19.39 -6.40
CA LEU A 25 10.12 -18.33 -7.23
C LEU A 25 10.75 -16.97 -6.94
N SER A 26 11.07 -16.69 -5.67
CA SER A 26 11.64 -15.41 -5.24
C SER A 26 12.14 -15.47 -3.79
N TYR A 27 12.59 -14.31 -3.28
CA TYR A 27 12.97 -14.11 -1.88
C TYR A 27 11.77 -13.59 -1.08
N CYS A 28 11.60 -14.07 0.16
CA CYS A 28 10.56 -13.67 1.07
C CYS A 28 11.14 -13.33 2.46
N TRP A 29 10.54 -12.36 3.15
CA TRP A 29 10.86 -12.13 4.56
C TRP A 29 10.12 -13.13 5.43
N GLN A 30 10.88 -14.03 6.05
CA GLN A 30 10.35 -15.03 6.99
C GLN A 30 10.34 -14.53 8.43
N ASP A 31 11.10 -13.47 8.72
CA ASP A 31 11.18 -12.86 10.05
C ASP A 31 10.01 -11.89 10.27
N LEU A 32 9.07 -12.30 11.12
CA LEU A 32 7.91 -11.51 11.54
C LEU A 32 8.33 -10.17 12.17
N THR A 33 9.47 -10.11 12.82
CA THR A 33 10.01 -8.87 13.40
C THR A 33 10.40 -7.89 12.31
N MET A 34 11.00 -8.34 11.20
CA MET A 34 11.31 -7.46 10.06
C MET A 34 10.04 -6.94 9.38
N VAL A 35 9.02 -7.79 9.23
CA VAL A 35 7.71 -7.40 8.69
C VAL A 35 7.05 -6.36 9.58
N TRP A 36 7.04 -6.57 10.90
CA TRP A 36 6.50 -5.62 11.87
C TRP A 36 7.22 -4.28 11.77
N PHE A 37 8.57 -4.28 11.80
CA PHE A 37 9.35 -3.05 11.66
C PHE A 37 9.03 -2.28 10.39
N PHE A 38 8.82 -2.95 9.26
CA PHE A 38 8.45 -2.29 8.01
C PHE A 38 7.14 -1.51 8.13
N TRP A 39 6.10 -2.13 8.68
CA TRP A 39 4.80 -1.48 8.85
C TRP A 39 4.85 -0.36 9.89
N THR A 40 5.46 -0.59 11.05
CA THR A 40 5.64 0.43 12.09
C THR A 40 6.39 1.65 11.56
N ARG A 41 7.39 1.44 10.69
CA ARG A 41 8.14 2.53 10.06
C ARG A 41 7.28 3.32 9.08
N LEU A 42 6.46 2.68 8.26
CA LEU A 42 5.55 3.36 7.33
C LEU A 42 4.51 4.21 8.07
N GLU A 43 3.91 3.67 9.13
CA GLU A 43 2.97 4.41 9.98
C GLU A 43 3.65 5.61 10.64
N SER A 44 4.84 5.41 11.22
CA SER A 44 5.63 6.48 11.85
C SER A 44 5.97 7.59 10.85
N MET A 45 6.38 7.24 9.63
CA MET A 45 6.64 8.20 8.56
C MET A 45 5.38 8.98 8.17
N MET A 46 4.23 8.31 8.06
CA MET A 46 2.95 8.96 7.77
C MET A 46 2.59 9.97 8.86
N PHE A 47 2.63 9.55 10.13
CA PHE A 47 2.28 10.41 11.26
C PHE A 47 3.20 11.62 11.37
N SER A 48 4.51 11.42 11.24
CA SER A 48 5.51 12.50 11.25
C SER A 48 5.25 13.53 10.14
N LYS A 49 5.00 13.06 8.91
CA LYS A 49 4.69 13.95 7.77
C LYS A 49 3.40 14.75 7.99
N ILE A 50 2.35 14.11 8.53
CA ILE A 50 1.08 14.79 8.85
C ILE A 50 1.29 15.87 9.92
N GLN A 51 2.05 15.57 10.99
CA GLN A 51 2.34 16.52 12.06
C GLN A 51 3.17 17.72 11.58
N LEU A 52 4.07 17.51 10.62
CA LEU A 52 4.84 18.57 9.96
C LEU A 52 4.01 19.39 8.96
N GLY A 53 2.71 19.10 8.79
CA GLY A 53 1.84 19.84 7.89
C GLY A 53 1.94 19.40 6.42
N SER A 54 2.61 18.28 6.13
CA SER A 54 2.70 17.76 4.75
C SER A 54 1.33 17.34 4.24
N VAL A 55 1.04 17.67 2.99
CA VAL A 55 -0.21 17.34 2.29
C VAL A 55 0.09 16.49 1.06
N VAL A 56 -0.86 15.62 0.72
CA VAL A 56 -0.72 14.60 -0.34
C VAL A 56 -0.30 15.19 -1.68
N ASP A 57 -0.83 16.35 -2.05
CA ASP A 57 -0.57 17.00 -3.34
C ASP A 57 0.87 17.52 -3.49
N VAL A 58 1.57 17.72 -2.37
CA VAL A 58 2.93 18.30 -2.34
C VAL A 58 3.97 17.23 -2.08
N ASP A 59 3.59 16.11 -1.46
CA ASP A 59 4.49 15.06 -1.01
C ASP A 59 4.14 13.70 -1.65
N PRO A 60 4.74 13.37 -2.81
CA PRO A 60 4.52 12.10 -3.50
C PRO A 60 4.88 10.87 -2.64
N MET A 61 5.78 11.03 -1.66
CA MET A 61 6.12 9.94 -0.74
C MET A 61 5.00 9.72 0.26
N LEU A 62 4.41 10.79 0.83
CA LEU A 62 3.22 10.68 1.68
C LEU A 62 2.05 10.02 0.94
N GLN A 63 1.84 10.38 -0.33
CA GLN A 63 0.83 9.76 -1.16
C GLN A 63 1.06 8.24 -1.30
N LYS A 64 2.28 7.82 -1.62
CA LYS A 64 2.64 6.38 -1.73
C LYS A 64 2.46 5.64 -0.40
N ILE A 65 2.93 6.22 0.71
CA ILE A 65 2.77 5.60 2.03
C ILE A 65 1.29 5.40 2.37
N LYS A 66 0.45 6.43 2.16
CA LYS A 66 -0.99 6.35 2.41
C LYS A 66 -1.68 5.31 1.53
N LYS A 67 -1.34 5.22 0.24
CA LYS A 67 -1.88 4.18 -0.66
C LYS A 67 -1.56 2.78 -0.16
N LEU A 68 -0.30 2.53 0.20
CA LEU A 68 0.15 1.22 0.65
C LEU A 68 -0.56 0.79 1.96
N LEU A 69 -0.65 1.70 2.94
CA LEU A 69 -1.36 1.44 4.19
C LEU A 69 -2.86 1.19 3.97
N ASN A 70 -3.48 1.83 2.98
CA ASN A 70 -4.88 1.56 2.61
C ASN A 70 -5.03 0.16 1.98
N TYR A 71 -4.17 -0.22 1.03
CA TYR A 71 -4.24 -1.51 0.37
C TYR A 71 -3.94 -2.70 1.27
N ASP A 72 -3.12 -2.53 2.32
CA ASP A 72 -2.91 -3.59 3.32
C ASP A 72 -4.23 -3.97 4.03
N LYS A 73 -5.09 -2.99 4.29
CA LYS A 73 -6.43 -3.19 4.90
C LYS A 73 -7.36 -3.94 3.94
N GLU A 74 -7.48 -3.48 2.70
CA GLU A 74 -8.36 -4.06 1.67
C GLU A 74 -7.91 -5.47 1.26
N GLY A 75 -6.60 -5.71 1.27
CA GLY A 75 -5.99 -7.01 1.12
C GLY A 75 -5.48 -7.28 -0.28
N GLY A 76 -4.14 -7.24 -0.39
CA GLY A 76 -3.43 -7.54 -1.63
C GLY A 76 -2.86 -6.27 -2.22
N TRP A 77 -1.54 -6.13 -2.18
CA TRP A 77 -0.82 -4.95 -2.64
C TRP A 77 0.46 -5.38 -3.33
N VAL A 78 0.96 -4.54 -4.24
CA VAL A 78 2.28 -4.72 -4.83
C VAL A 78 2.98 -3.38 -4.92
N VAL A 79 4.22 -3.37 -4.46
CA VAL A 79 5.15 -2.25 -4.62
C VAL A 79 6.29 -2.72 -5.50
N LEU A 80 6.58 -1.97 -6.56
CA LEU A 80 7.75 -2.20 -7.41
C LEU A 80 8.65 -0.98 -7.36
N SER A 81 9.94 -1.24 -7.24
CA SER A 81 10.97 -0.22 -7.24
C SER A 81 12.14 -0.61 -8.12
N ASN A 82 12.80 0.41 -8.66
CA ASN A 82 14.11 0.32 -9.29
C ASN A 82 15.09 1.11 -8.42
N GLY A 83 15.88 0.42 -7.60
CA GLY A 83 16.68 1.05 -6.55
C GLY A 83 15.81 1.80 -5.54
N SER A 84 16.12 3.08 -5.31
CA SER A 84 15.35 3.96 -4.43
C SER A 84 14.07 4.51 -5.08
N PHE A 85 13.89 4.32 -6.39
CA PHE A 85 12.74 4.82 -7.12
C PHE A 85 11.59 3.81 -7.07
N VAL A 86 10.61 4.06 -6.21
CA VAL A 86 9.34 3.33 -6.22
C VAL A 86 8.51 3.84 -7.38
N PHE A 87 8.44 3.08 -8.47
CA PHE A 87 7.68 3.45 -9.66
C PHE A 87 6.25 2.90 -9.65
N PHE A 88 5.99 1.88 -8.82
CA PHE A 88 4.69 1.23 -8.77
C PHE A 88 4.23 1.01 -7.32
N ASN A 89 2.97 1.33 -7.03
CA ASN A 89 2.31 1.04 -5.76
C ASN A 89 0.78 0.95 -5.99
N GLY A 90 0.25 -0.26 -6.02
CA GLY A 90 -1.14 -0.52 -6.40
C GLY A 90 -1.74 -1.76 -5.75
N HIS A 91 -3.07 -1.86 -5.82
CA HIS A 91 -3.82 -3.02 -5.36
C HIS A 91 -3.52 -4.26 -6.23
N SER A 92 -3.42 -5.44 -5.63
CA SER A 92 -2.94 -6.65 -6.31
C SER A 92 -3.82 -7.08 -7.49
N SER A 93 -5.12 -6.80 -7.48
CA SER A 93 -6.02 -7.13 -8.59
C SER A 93 -5.65 -6.37 -9.87
N ILE A 94 -5.37 -5.07 -9.76
CA ILE A 94 -5.02 -4.21 -10.89
C ILE A 94 -3.59 -4.52 -11.34
N VAL A 95 -2.71 -4.83 -10.39
CA VAL A 95 -1.34 -5.28 -10.68
C VAL A 95 -1.37 -6.56 -11.49
N LEU A 96 -2.12 -7.56 -11.05
CA LEU A 96 -2.24 -8.84 -11.74
C LEU A 96 -2.74 -8.65 -13.17
N LEU A 97 -3.73 -7.78 -13.36
CA LEU A 97 -4.22 -7.40 -14.69
C LEU A 97 -3.12 -6.77 -15.56
N THR A 98 -2.40 -5.79 -15.00
CA THR A 98 -1.27 -5.10 -15.67
C THR A 98 -0.22 -6.10 -16.18
N PHE A 99 0.13 -7.10 -15.38
CA PHE A 99 1.10 -8.14 -15.76
C PHE A 99 0.53 -9.19 -16.73
N THR A 100 -0.74 -9.57 -16.57
CA THR A 100 -1.40 -10.53 -17.47
C THR A 100 -1.52 -9.96 -18.88
N GLU A 101 -1.75 -8.65 -18.98
CA GLU A 101 -1.86 -7.93 -20.25
C GLU A 101 -0.51 -7.43 -20.78
N TYR A 102 0.62 -8.00 -20.34
CA TYR A 102 1.96 -7.62 -20.80
C TYR A 102 2.07 -7.55 -22.33
N ASN A 103 1.44 -8.49 -23.05
CA ASN A 103 1.44 -8.50 -24.50
C ASN A 103 0.82 -7.24 -25.14
N ALA A 104 -0.09 -6.55 -24.45
CA ALA A 104 -0.73 -5.33 -24.95
C ALA A 104 0.17 -4.09 -24.87
N TRP A 105 1.20 -4.11 -24.01
CA TRP A 105 2.05 -2.94 -23.79
C TRP A 105 3.56 -3.20 -23.89
N LYS A 106 3.99 -4.45 -24.11
CA LYS A 106 5.41 -4.83 -24.27
C LYS A 106 6.16 -4.02 -25.32
N ASP A 107 5.49 -3.59 -26.39
CA ASP A 107 6.11 -2.81 -27.47
C ASP A 107 6.48 -1.39 -27.02
N ASN A 108 5.93 -0.92 -25.89
CA ASN A 108 6.31 0.34 -25.26
C ASN A 108 7.56 0.21 -24.36
N VAL A 109 8.01 -1.01 -24.04
CA VAL A 109 9.18 -1.23 -23.18
C VAL A 109 10.48 -0.78 -23.85
N PRO A 110 10.81 -1.16 -25.11
CA PRO A 110 12.04 -0.69 -25.75
C PRO A 110 12.21 0.84 -25.81
N PRO A 111 11.17 1.63 -26.17
CA PRO A 111 11.34 3.09 -26.27
C PRO A 111 11.30 3.83 -24.91
N LYS A 112 10.71 3.24 -23.85
CA LYS A 112 10.44 3.98 -22.59
C LYS A 112 11.04 3.36 -21.34
N SER A 113 11.61 2.16 -21.41
CA SER A 113 11.94 1.28 -20.27
C SER A 113 10.71 0.64 -19.61
N PHE A 114 10.95 -0.43 -18.85
CA PHE A 114 9.91 -1.27 -18.26
C PHE A 114 9.06 -0.51 -17.24
N ASP A 115 9.70 0.26 -16.35
CA ASP A 115 9.04 0.98 -15.27
C ASP A 115 8.06 2.03 -15.81
N ILE A 116 8.48 2.84 -16.79
CA ILE A 116 7.62 3.85 -17.41
C ILE A 116 6.49 3.20 -18.22
N ALA A 117 6.79 2.18 -19.04
CA ALA A 117 5.77 1.51 -19.84
C ALA A 117 4.71 0.82 -18.96
N CYS A 118 5.13 0.21 -17.86
CA CYS A 118 4.23 -0.40 -16.87
C CYS A 118 3.36 0.65 -16.18
N MET A 119 3.94 1.78 -15.74
CA MET A 119 3.20 2.89 -15.13
C MET A 119 2.16 3.48 -16.07
N ASP A 120 2.52 3.70 -17.34
CA ASP A 120 1.63 4.26 -18.36
C ASP A 120 0.42 3.35 -18.58
N PHE A 121 0.63 2.03 -18.69
CA PHE A 121 -0.46 1.07 -18.89
C PHE A 121 -1.35 0.96 -17.65
N HIS A 122 -0.73 0.86 -16.48
CA HIS A 122 -1.45 0.78 -15.21
C HIS A 122 -2.33 2.01 -14.94
N SER A 123 -1.83 3.20 -15.26
CA SER A 123 -2.58 4.45 -15.10
C SER A 123 -3.85 4.49 -15.97
N LYS A 124 -3.82 3.84 -17.15
CA LYS A 124 -5.01 3.68 -18.00
C LYS A 124 -6.03 2.72 -17.40
N LEU A 125 -5.59 1.65 -16.75
CA LEU A 125 -6.50 0.73 -16.04
C LEU A 125 -7.16 1.41 -14.83
N HIS A 126 -6.43 2.29 -14.14
CA HIS A 126 -6.93 3.01 -12.98
C HIS A 126 -7.94 4.13 -13.29
N SER A 127 -7.93 4.72 -14.50
CA SER A 127 -8.86 5.79 -14.85
C SER A 127 -10.32 5.34 -14.84
N ASP A 128 -10.56 4.05 -15.05
CA ASP A 128 -11.91 3.52 -15.23
C ASP A 128 -12.59 3.18 -13.89
N SER A 129 -11.81 2.91 -12.83
CA SER A 129 -12.35 2.45 -11.53
C SER A 129 -12.32 3.49 -10.40
N ARG A 130 -11.73 4.68 -10.61
CA ARG A 130 -11.55 5.76 -9.60
C ARG A 130 -11.50 5.26 -8.15
N PRO A 131 -10.47 4.49 -7.77
CA PRO A 131 -10.37 3.95 -6.41
C PRO A 131 -10.32 5.09 -5.38
N CYS A 132 -10.85 4.83 -4.18
CA CYS A 132 -10.84 5.76 -3.07
C CYS A 132 -10.31 5.06 -1.82
N CYS A 133 -9.65 5.82 -0.94
CA CYS A 133 -9.09 5.28 0.30
C CYS A 133 -9.97 5.63 1.51
N SER A 134 -9.84 4.85 2.57
CA SER A 134 -10.38 5.15 3.90
C SER A 134 -9.27 5.06 4.95
N PHE A 135 -9.21 6.05 5.84
CA PHE A 135 -8.22 6.09 6.91
C PHE A 135 -8.91 6.17 8.26
N GLU A 136 -8.39 5.40 9.20
CA GLU A 136 -8.82 5.40 10.59
C GLU A 136 -7.64 5.86 11.42
N PHE A 137 -7.86 6.88 12.24
CA PHE A 137 -6.83 7.43 13.10
C PHE A 137 -7.31 7.30 14.55
N PRO A 138 -6.48 6.77 15.46
CA PRO A 138 -6.83 6.77 16.87
C PRO A 138 -7.00 8.21 17.37
N SER A 139 -8.05 8.46 18.15
CA SER A 139 -8.39 9.78 18.69
C SER A 139 -7.28 10.42 19.56
N LYS A 140 -6.32 9.61 20.02
CA LYS A 140 -5.15 10.04 20.80
C LYS A 140 -4.00 10.60 19.94
N VAL A 141 -4.05 10.45 18.61
CA VAL A 141 -2.97 10.91 17.71
C VAL A 141 -3.14 12.39 17.39
N GLY A 142 -2.67 13.27 18.28
CA GLY A 142 -2.38 14.69 18.01
C GLY A 142 -3.44 15.50 17.21
N ARG A 143 -3.02 16.66 16.67
CA ARG A 143 -3.87 17.46 15.76
C ARG A 143 -3.93 16.78 14.39
N ILE A 144 -4.88 15.87 14.20
CA ILE A 144 -5.24 15.41 12.85
C ILE A 144 -5.79 16.63 12.10
N GLN A 145 -5.26 16.88 10.89
CA GLN A 145 -5.74 17.96 10.04
C GLN A 145 -7.24 17.80 9.76
N GLU A 146 -8.01 18.88 9.87
CA GLU A 146 -9.47 18.84 9.62
C GLU A 146 -9.82 18.50 8.17
N LYS A 147 -8.89 18.71 7.24
CA LYS A 147 -9.07 18.46 5.81
C LYS A 147 -7.92 17.59 5.31
N ILE A 148 -8.20 16.33 5.05
CA ILE A 148 -7.25 15.38 4.45
C ILE A 148 -7.72 15.08 3.03
N LYS A 149 -6.82 15.14 2.05
CA LYS A 149 -7.11 14.69 0.68
C LYS A 149 -6.85 13.20 0.52
N CYS A 150 -7.70 12.53 -0.25
CA CYS A 150 -7.54 11.13 -0.64
C CYS A 150 -6.30 10.98 -1.55
N PRO A 151 -5.41 10.00 -1.30
CA PRO A 151 -4.22 9.80 -2.14
C PRO A 151 -4.51 9.21 -3.52
N GLU A 152 -5.72 8.70 -3.77
CA GLU A 152 -6.14 8.20 -5.07
C GLU A 152 -6.89 9.29 -5.87
N CYS A 153 -7.99 9.81 -5.33
CA CYS A 153 -8.87 10.72 -6.06
C CYS A 153 -8.64 12.22 -5.77
N LEU A 154 -7.74 12.56 -4.83
CA LEU A 154 -7.38 13.93 -4.42
C LEU A 154 -8.54 14.78 -3.86
N TYR A 155 -9.76 14.23 -3.75
CA TYR A 155 -10.86 14.89 -3.06
C TYR A 155 -10.64 14.97 -1.56
N ILE A 156 -11.20 16.02 -0.94
CA ILE A 156 -11.21 16.16 0.51
C ILE A 156 -12.07 15.03 1.09
N MET A 157 -11.48 14.26 1.98
CA MET A 157 -12.12 13.15 2.66
C MET A 157 -13.05 13.67 3.75
N GLU A 158 -14.18 13.00 3.92
CA GLU A 158 -15.10 13.27 5.01
C GLU A 158 -14.60 12.64 6.32
N LYS A 159 -14.81 13.34 7.43
CA LYS A 159 -14.36 12.91 8.75
C LYS A 159 -15.48 12.19 9.49
N TYR A 160 -15.25 10.94 9.85
CA TYR A 160 -16.13 10.15 10.70
C TYR A 160 -15.46 9.90 12.06
N ILE A 161 -16.25 9.85 13.13
CA ILE A 161 -15.80 9.48 14.48
C ILE A 161 -16.45 8.14 14.82
N THR A 162 -15.64 7.14 15.11
CA THR A 162 -16.09 5.80 15.52
C THR A 162 -15.78 5.57 17.00
N PHE A 163 -16.70 4.90 17.70
CA PHE A 163 -16.54 4.49 19.11
C PHE A 163 -16.43 2.97 19.17
N GLY A 164 -15.33 2.47 19.73
CA GLY A 164 -15.11 1.03 19.95
C GLY A 164 -15.26 0.65 21.42
N CYS A 165 -15.85 -0.52 21.69
CA CYS A 165 -15.99 -1.09 23.03
C CYS A 165 -14.81 -2.05 23.32
N CYS A 166 -14.35 -2.13 24.58
CA CYS A 166 -13.20 -2.96 24.98
C CYS A 166 -13.40 -4.47 24.83
N HIS A 167 -14.61 -4.91 24.49
CA HIS A 167 -14.97 -6.32 24.33
C HIS A 167 -14.95 -6.81 22.87
N ASP A 168 -14.65 -5.92 21.92
CA ASP A 168 -14.48 -6.29 20.51
C ASP A 168 -13.00 -6.71 20.30
N GLU A 169 -12.69 -7.97 20.64
CA GLU A 169 -11.33 -8.53 20.56
C GLU A 169 -10.74 -8.54 19.14
N ASN A 170 -11.54 -8.20 18.13
CA ASN A 170 -11.09 -8.06 16.74
C ASN A 170 -10.50 -6.68 16.38
N THR A 171 -10.54 -5.70 17.27
CA THR A 171 -10.10 -4.32 16.95
C THR A 171 -9.00 -3.78 17.85
N ILE A 172 -8.71 -4.42 19.00
CA ILE A 172 -7.75 -3.88 19.99
C ILE A 172 -6.49 -4.77 20.15
N SER A 173 -6.47 -6.00 19.64
CA SER A 173 -5.26 -6.86 19.72
C SER A 173 -4.16 -6.52 18.69
N ALA A 174 -4.37 -5.52 17.83
CA ALA A 174 -3.42 -5.09 16.80
C ALA A 174 -2.57 -3.86 17.20
N LEU A 175 -2.26 -3.70 18.48
CA LEU A 175 -1.34 -2.65 18.95
C LEU A 175 -0.41 -3.19 20.04
N TYR A 176 0.38 -4.21 19.73
CA TYR A 176 1.76 -4.37 20.21
C TYR A 176 2.57 -5.13 19.16
#